data_AF-A0A7V4D835-F1
#
_entry.id   AF-A0A7V4D835-F1
#
_cell.length_a   1.000
_cell.length_b   1.000
_cell.length_c   1.000
_cell.angle_alpha   90.00
_cell.angle_beta   90.00
_cell.angle_gamma   90.00
#
_symmetry.space_group_name_H-M   'P 1'
#
loop_
_entity.id
_entity.type
_entity.pdbx_description
1 polymer ?
#
loop_
_entity_poly.entity_id
_entity_poly.type
_entity_poly.pdbx_seq_one_letter_code
_entity_poly.pdbx_strand_id
1 'polypeptide(L)' 'MKRTQIYLDEEIFAVLERESKMTKKSISELIRESIHEKYSYNSGKIIKHLKAVFGIWSDKDIDVDTYIRNIRKDRKL' A
#
# COMPACT_ATOMS: atom_id res chain seq x y z
N MET A 1 20.78 3.61 -16.84
CA MET A 1 20.43 2.41 -16.04
C MET A 1 21.71 1.66 -15.70
N LYS A 2 21.82 1.07 -14.51
CA LYS A 2 22.93 0.18 -14.14
C LYS A 2 22.42 -1.27 -14.19
N ARG A 3 23.19 -2.19 -14.80
CA ARG A 3 22.84 -3.62 -14.87
C ARG A 3 23.45 -4.33 -13.67
N THR A 4 22.63 -5.05 -12.91
CA THR A 4 23.04 -5.86 -11.78
C THR A 4 22.52 -7.28 -11.99
N GLN A 5 23.37 -8.28 -11.73
CA GLN A 5 22.94 -9.67 -11.69
C GLN A 5 22.50 -10.00 -10.26
N ILE A 6 21.34 -10.64 -10.14
CA ILE A 6 20.80 -11.10 -8.86
C ILE A 6 20.44 -12.57 -9.02
N TYR A 7 20.59 -13.33 -7.94
CA TYR A 7 20.13 -14.70 -7.88
C TYR A 7 18.72 -14.70 -7.28
N LEU A 8 17.83 -15.46 -7.92
CA LEU A 8 16.46 -15.69 -7.47
C LEU A 8 16.28 -17.20 -7.36
N ASP A 9 15.56 -17.65 -6.35
CA ASP A 9 15.13 -19.04 -6.30
C ASP A 9 14.02 -19.30 -7.34
N GLU A 10 13.75 -20.58 -7.58
CA GLU A 10 12.78 -21.03 -8.57
C GLU A 10 11.35 -20.58 -8.24
N GLU A 11 11.00 -20.51 -6.95
CA GLU A 11 9.67 -20.13 -6.50
C GLU A 11 9.39 -18.65 -6.82
N ILE A 12 10.33 -17.76 -6.47
CA ILE A 12 10.24 -16.33 -6.78
C ILE A 12 10.23 -16.11 -8.29
N PHE A 13 11.06 -16.83 -9.03
CA PHE A 13 11.10 -16.70 -10.48
C PHE A 13 9.76 -17.12 -11.12
N ALA A 14 9.16 -18.22 -10.67
CA ALA A 14 7.86 -18.69 -11.15
C ALA A 14 6.73 -17.68 -10.87
N VAL A 15 6.77 -17.02 -9.70
CA VAL A 15 5.82 -15.93 -9.37
C VAL A 15 5.99 -14.76 -10.33
N LEU A 16 7.23 -14.31 -10.56
CA LEU A 16 7.53 -13.20 -11.48
C LEU A 16 7.13 -13.52 -12.92
N GLU A 17 7.31 -14.76 -13.35
CA GLU A 17 6.93 -15.19 -14.70
C GLU A 17 5.40 -15.16 -14.89
N ARG A 18 4.65 -15.62 -13.87
CA ARG A 18 3.18 -15.56 -13.87
C ARG A 18 2.69 -14.11 -13.93
N GLU A 19 3.23 -13.25 -13.08
CA GLU A 19 2.89 -11.83 -13.03
C GLU A 19 3.26 -11.12 -14.34
N SER A 20 4.40 -11.45 -14.94
CA SER A 20 4.81 -10.89 -16.22
C SER A 20 3.80 -11.19 -17.32
N LYS A 21 3.28 -12.43 -17.37
CA LYS A 21 2.23 -12.84 -18.32
C LYS A 21 0.90 -12.13 -18.06
N MET A 22 0.49 -12.01 -16.81
CA MET A 22 -0.77 -11.37 -16.42
C MET A 22 -0.77 -9.86 -16.68
N THR A 23 0.32 -9.18 -16.35
CA THR A 23 0.44 -7.71 -16.41
C THR A 23 0.98 -7.20 -17.75
N LYS A 24 1.50 -8.09 -18.61
CA LYS A 24 2.26 -7.77 -19.83
C LYS A 24 3.50 -6.90 -19.58
N LYS A 25 4.03 -6.90 -18.36
CA LYS A 25 5.28 -6.21 -18.00
C LYS A 25 6.45 -7.17 -18.06
N SER A 26 7.65 -6.66 -18.30
CA SER A 26 8.86 -7.49 -18.22
C SER A 26 9.19 -7.85 -16.77
N ILE A 27 9.81 -9.01 -16.54
CA ILE A 27 10.30 -9.40 -15.20
C ILE A 27 11.22 -8.31 -14.60
N SER A 28 12.06 -7.69 -15.42
CA SER A 28 12.94 -6.61 -14.98
C SER A 28 12.18 -5.35 -14.56
N GLU A 29 11.02 -5.07 -15.16
CA GLU A 29 10.15 -3.97 -14.79
C GLU A 29 9.43 -4.25 -13.48
N LEU A 30 8.88 -5.46 -13.31
CA LEU A 30 8.29 -5.90 -12.05
C LEU A 30 9.28 -5.79 -10.89
N ILE A 31 10.51 -6.29 -11.06
CA ILE A 31 11.55 -6.19 -10.03
C ILE A 31 11.84 -4.73 -9.68
N ARG A 32 11.96 -3.85 -10.69
CA ARG A 32 12.20 -2.42 -10.46
C ARG A 32 11.03 -1.76 -9.73
N GLU A 33 9.80 -2.05 -10.11
CA GLU A 33 8.60 -1.52 -9.45
C GLU A 33 8.53 -1.99 -8.00
N SER A 34 8.73 -3.28 -7.72
CA SER A 34 8.71 -3.79 -6.35
C SER A 34 9.81 -3.18 -5.47
N ILE A 35 11.03 -3.02 -6.01
CA ILE A 35 12.12 -2.32 -5.30
C ILE A 35 11.74 -0.86 -5.08
N HIS A 36 11.20 -0.19 -6.10
CA HIS A 36 10.82 1.21 -6.01
C HIS A 36 9.69 1.42 -5.00
N GLU A 37 8.67 0.55 -4.95
CA GLU A 37 7.59 0.61 -3.98
C GLU A 37 8.09 0.34 -2.56
N LYS A 38 8.96 -0.65 -2.37
CA LYS A 38 9.48 -1.03 -1.06
C LYS A 38 10.42 0.03 -0.46
N TYR A 39 11.27 0.63 -1.30
CA TYR A 39 12.28 1.60 -0.85
C TYR A 39 11.92 3.05 -1.12
N SER A 40 10.87 3.33 -1.87
CA SER A 40 10.24 4.66 -1.85
C SER A 40 9.48 4.76 -0.54
N TYR A 41 10.17 5.23 0.50
CA TYR A 41 9.56 5.73 1.71
C TYR A 41 8.75 6.99 1.34
N ASN A 42 7.56 6.78 0.79
CA ASN A 42 6.79 7.83 0.15
C ASN A 42 5.95 8.54 1.21
N SER A 43 6.63 9.24 2.12
CA SER A 43 6.01 10.16 3.07
C SER A 43 5.07 11.12 2.35
N GLY A 44 5.38 11.51 1.11
CA GLY A 44 4.48 12.29 0.25
C GLY A 44 3.15 11.60 -0.06
N LYS A 45 3.15 10.30 -0.37
CA LYS A 45 1.91 9.52 -0.59
C LYS A 45 1.10 9.39 0.70
N ILE A 46 1.74 9.11 1.83
CA ILE A 46 1.09 9.06 3.15
C ILE A 46 0.49 10.42 3.50
N ILE A 47 1.27 11.50 3.38
CA ILE A 47 0.81 12.88 3.62
C ILE A 47 -0.34 13.25 2.68
N LYS A 48 -0.29 12.85 1.40
CA LYS A 48 -1.38 13.08 0.44
C LYS A 48 -2.67 12.38 0.90
N HIS A 49 -2.59 11.11 1.31
CA HIS A 49 -3.75 10.39 1.83
C HIS A 49 -4.27 10.99 3.14
N LEU A 50 -3.38 11.36 4.07
CA LEU A 50 -3.75 12.05 5.30
C LEU A 50 -4.43 13.39 5.03
N LYS A 51 -3.91 14.21 4.12
CA LYS A 51 -4.54 15.48 3.72
C LYS A 51 -5.91 15.30 3.08
N ALA A 52 -6.13 14.22 2.33
CA ALA A 52 -7.43 13.94 1.71
C ALA A 52 -8.51 13.59 2.73
N VAL A 53 -8.13 13.05 3.91
CA VAL A 53 -9.08 12.72 4.98
C VAL A 53 -9.10 13.74 6.12
N PHE A 54 -8.09 14.60 6.18
CA PHE A 54 -7.98 15.65 7.18
C PHE A 54 -9.13 16.66 7.01
N GLY A 55 -9.92 16.85 8.08
CA GLY A 55 -11.05 17.77 8.08
C GLY A 55 -12.40 17.18 7.62
N ILE A 56 -12.49 15.90 7.25
CA ILE A 56 -13.79 15.26 6.91
C ILE A 56 -14.81 15.34 8.06
N TRP A 57 -14.34 15.52 9.29
CA TRP A 57 -15.15 15.59 10.50
C TRP A 57 -15.10 16.97 11.18
N SER A 58 -14.48 17.99 10.54
CA SER A 58 -14.32 19.30 11.18
C SER A 58 -15.61 20.08 11.34
N ASP A 59 -16.63 19.76 10.54
CA ASP A 59 -17.97 20.34 10.55
C ASP A 59 -18.96 19.56 11.43
N LYS A 60 -18.54 18.43 12.00
CA LYS A 60 -19.40 17.60 12.84
C LYS A 60 -19.28 18.03 14.29
N ASP A 61 -20.32 18.66 14.80
CA ASP A 61 -20.50 18.89 16.23
C ASP A 61 -21.05 17.62 16.89
N ILE A 62 -20.16 16.66 17.14
CA ILE A 62 -20.50 15.39 17.80
C ILE A 62 -19.64 15.16 19.02
N ASP A 63 -20.23 14.65 20.09
CA ASP A 63 -19.47 14.04 21.18
C ASP A 63 -18.82 12.75 20.67
N VAL A 64 -17.55 12.86 20.33
CA VAL A 64 -16.72 11.79 19.76
C VAL A 64 -16.70 10.57 20.67
N ASP A 65 -16.66 10.75 21.99
CA ASP A 65 -16.61 9.64 22.95
C ASP A 65 -17.92 8.87 22.95
N THR A 66 -19.05 9.57 22.96
CA THR A 66 -20.37 8.94 22.89
C THR A 66 -20.61 8.27 21.55
N TYR A 67 -20.18 8.89 20.45
CA TYR A 67 -20.24 8.33 19.11
C TYR A 67 -19.45 7.01 19.01
N ILE A 68 -18.19 6.99 19.45
CA ILE A 68 -17.34 5.79 19.44
C ILE A 68 -17.90 4.71 20.36
N ARG A 69 -18.40 5.07 21.55
CA ARG A 69 -19.03 4.11 22.47
C ARG A 69 -20.24 3.45 21.82
N ASN A 70 -21.08 4.19 21.10
CA ASN A 70 -22.23 3.63 20.39
C ASN A 70 -21.81 2.71 19.23
N ILE A 71 -20.75 3.04 18.47
CA ILE A 71 -20.16 2.16 17.43
C ILE A 71 -19.52 0.90 18.00
N ARG A 72 -19.20 0.86 19.30
CA ARG A 72 -18.61 -0.32 19.94
C ARG A 72 -19.64 -1.19 20.65
N LYS A 73 -20.89 -0.72 20.81
CA LYS A 73 -21.97 -1.46 21.50
C LYS A 73 -22.42 -2.72 20.77
N ASP A 74 -22.27 -2.76 19.44
CA ASP A 74 -22.56 -3.90 18.58
C ASP A 74 -21.43 -4.96 18.59
N ARG A 75 -20.22 -4.58 19.01
CA ARG A 75 -19.13 -5.51 19.31
C ARG A 75 -19.33 -6.10 20.69
N LYS A 76 -20.14 -7.17 20.77
CA LYS A 76 -20.07 -8.09 21.90
C LYS A 76 -18.68 -8.74 21.91
N LEU A 77 -17.80 -8.29 22.80
CA LEU A 77 -16.64 -9.07 23.25
C LEU A 77 -17.13 -10.27 24.06
#